data_AF-A0A348ZE38-F1
#
_entry.id   AF-A0A348ZE38-F1
#
_cell.length_a   1.000
_cell.length_b   1.000
_cell.length_c   1.000
_cell.angle_alpha   90.00
_cell.angle_beta   90.00
_cell.angle_gamma   90.00
#
_symmetry.space_group_name_H-M   'P 1'
#
loop_
_entity.id
_entity.type
_entity.pdbx_description
1 polymer ?
#
loop_
_entity_poly.entity_id
_entity_poly.type
_entity_poly.pdbx_seq_one_letter_code
_entity_poly.pdbx_strand_id
1 'polypeptide(L)'
;MLVATGSQGEPGAALHRLAADSHPDVNLSAGDHVIFSTKTIPGNEEQVVRLVNAFRARGIKVTLADESDIPLHASGHPCEEELRQMYQWTKPRLAIPVHGEAKHMRANASLAGEAGVPHQLVGQNGDLFDLVASRIDKGEVVTGRLWYDEGSRKLVPVR
;
A
#
# COMPACT_ATOMS: atom_id res chain seq x y z
N MET A 1 19.20 -20.03 -4.04
CA MET A 1 18.32 -18.83 -4.08
C MET A 1 17.00 -19.22 -3.44
N LEU A 2 16.52 -18.42 -2.49
CA LEU A 2 15.27 -18.65 -1.77
C LEU A 2 14.37 -17.44 -1.97
N VAL A 3 13.06 -17.66 -2.09
CA VAL A 3 12.06 -16.60 -2.05
C VAL A 3 11.18 -16.86 -0.84
N ALA A 4 11.09 -15.89 0.06
CA ALA A 4 10.46 -16.04 1.36
C ALA A 4 9.51 -14.87 1.64
N THR A 5 8.46 -15.15 2.43
CA THR A 5 7.50 -14.14 2.91
C THR A 5 7.99 -13.50 4.21
N GLY A 6 7.33 -12.42 4.64
CA GLY A 6 7.65 -11.75 5.90
C GLY A 6 8.44 -10.45 5.75
N SER A 7 8.36 -9.80 4.58
CA SER A 7 9.15 -8.59 4.29
C SER A 7 8.75 -7.37 5.12
N GLN A 8 7.57 -7.38 5.74
CA GLN A 8 7.07 -6.30 6.60
C GLN A 8 7.33 -6.57 8.09
N GLY A 9 8.09 -7.62 8.41
CA GLY A 9 8.36 -7.99 9.80
C GLY A 9 7.24 -8.80 10.45
N GLU A 10 6.35 -9.41 9.65
CA GLU A 10 5.19 -10.15 10.13
C GLU A 10 5.62 -11.30 11.08
N PRO A 11 5.12 -11.32 12.33
CA PRO A 11 5.43 -12.38 13.27
C PRO A 11 5.07 -13.76 12.72
N GLY A 12 6.00 -14.70 12.85
CA GLY A 12 5.80 -16.08 12.42
C GLY A 12 5.95 -16.34 10.92
N ALA A 13 6.15 -15.31 10.09
CA ALA A 13 6.49 -15.47 8.67
C ALA A 13 7.90 -16.06 8.47
N ALA A 14 8.19 -16.50 7.24
CA ALA A 14 9.43 -17.20 6.92
C ALA A 14 10.68 -16.38 7.27
N LEU A 15 10.75 -15.10 6.89
CA LEU A 15 11.89 -14.24 7.22
C LEU A 15 12.07 -14.05 8.73
N HIS A 16 10.98 -13.92 9.50
CA HIS A 16 11.06 -13.82 10.95
C HIS A 16 11.67 -15.09 11.57
N ARG A 17 11.24 -16.28 11.11
CA ARG A 17 11.80 -17.55 11.57
C ARG A 17 13.26 -17.72 11.14
N LEU A 18 13.58 -17.34 9.91
CA LEU A 18 14.95 -17.37 9.38
C LEU A 18 15.87 -16.45 10.17
N ALA A 19 15.43 -15.24 10.56
CA ALA A 19 16.21 -14.32 11.38
C ALA A 19 16.47 -14.88 12.79
N ALA A 20 15.49 -15.58 13.36
CA ALA A 20 15.56 -16.25 14.65
C ALA A 20 16.20 -17.67 14.61
N ASP A 21 16.67 -18.13 13.45
CA ASP A 21 17.25 -19.47 13.26
C ASP A 21 16.32 -20.63 13.69
N SER A 22 15.02 -20.42 13.50
CA SER A 22 13.95 -21.35 13.91
C SER A 22 13.11 -21.85 12.73
N HIS A 23 13.54 -21.58 11.50
CA HIS A 23 12.86 -22.11 10.32
C HIS A 23 13.18 -23.61 10.19
N PRO A 24 12.18 -24.50 9.99
CA PRO A 24 12.36 -25.94 10.13
C PRO A 24 13.34 -26.57 9.14
N ASP A 25 13.36 -26.04 7.91
CA ASP A 25 14.08 -26.68 6.80
C ASP A 25 15.36 -25.94 6.36
N VAL A 26 15.56 -24.70 6.82
CA VAL A 26 16.57 -23.79 6.26
C VAL A 26 17.11 -22.88 7.35
N ASN A 27 18.43 -22.80 7.47
CA ASN A 27 19.13 -21.82 8.31
C ASN A 27 20.02 -20.92 7.45
N LEU A 28 20.22 -19.68 7.90
CA LEU A 28 21.12 -18.73 7.26
C LEU A 28 22.44 -18.62 8.04
N SER A 29 23.53 -18.40 7.32
CA SER A 29 24.87 -18.27 7.88
C SER A 29 25.47 -16.90 7.60
N ALA A 30 26.50 -16.53 8.37
CA ALA A 30 27.30 -15.35 8.08
C ALA A 30 27.87 -15.45 6.65
N GLY A 31 27.67 -14.40 5.85
CA GLY A 31 28.00 -14.39 4.41
C GLY A 31 26.80 -14.55 3.48
N ASP A 32 25.65 -15.04 3.98
CA ASP A 32 24.40 -14.99 3.22
C ASP A 32 23.93 -13.54 3.03
N HIS A 33 23.10 -13.33 2.00
CA HIS A 33 22.56 -12.02 1.64
C HIS A 33 21.04 -12.08 1.54
N VAL A 34 20.37 -11.32 2.38
CA VAL A 34 18.91 -11.13 2.36
C VAL A 34 18.60 -9.81 1.64
N ILE A 35 17.74 -9.87 0.63
CA ILE A 35 17.34 -8.71 -0.16
C ILE A 35 15.84 -8.46 0.06
N PHE A 36 15.49 -7.27 0.54
CA PHE A 36 14.12 -6.83 0.67
C PHE A 36 13.72 -6.06 -0.59
N SER A 37 13.02 -6.76 -1.49
CA SER A 37 12.49 -6.23 -2.77
C SER A 37 11.12 -5.55 -2.59
N THR A 38 10.88 -4.95 -1.42
CA THR A 38 9.63 -4.30 -1.05
C THR A 38 9.90 -2.99 -0.33
N LYS A 39 8.96 -2.05 -0.43
CA LYS A 39 8.92 -0.88 0.44
C LYS A 39 8.22 -1.21 1.75
N THR A 40 8.69 -0.58 2.82
CA THR A 40 8.03 -0.66 4.12
C THR A 40 6.69 0.07 4.05
N ILE A 41 5.62 -0.61 4.46
CA ILE A 41 4.29 -0.02 4.56
C ILE A 41 4.24 0.86 5.81
N PRO A 42 3.66 2.08 5.74
CA PRO A 42 3.49 2.93 6.90
C PRO A 42 2.82 2.20 8.07
N GLY A 43 3.48 2.22 9.24
CA GLY A 43 3.07 1.51 10.45
C GLY A 43 3.87 0.23 10.75
N ASN A 44 4.65 -0.28 9.80
CA ASN A 44 5.47 -1.49 9.96
C ASN A 44 6.97 -1.20 10.17
N GLU A 45 7.38 0.06 10.22
CA GLU A 45 8.79 0.48 10.27
C GLU A 45 9.56 -0.19 11.40
N GLU A 46 8.98 -0.20 12.59
CA GLU A 46 9.62 -0.77 13.77
C GLU A 46 9.81 -2.30 13.65
N GLN A 47 8.84 -2.99 13.03
CA GLN A 47 8.91 -4.45 12.82
C GLN A 47 9.99 -4.80 11.81
N VAL A 48 10.06 -4.05 10.70
CA VAL A 48 11.10 -4.22 9.68
C VAL A 48 12.48 -3.92 10.26
N VAL A 49 12.65 -2.84 11.01
CA VAL A 49 13.93 -2.49 11.64
C VAL A 49 14.40 -3.60 12.59
N ARG A 50 13.50 -4.14 13.43
CA ARG A 50 13.84 -5.28 14.31
C ARG A 50 14.31 -6.50 13.52
N LEU A 51 13.60 -6.84 12.45
CA LEU A 51 13.94 -7.97 11.59
C LEU A 51 15.31 -7.79 10.91
N VAL A 52 15.58 -6.61 10.36
CA VAL A 52 16.86 -6.26 9.73
C VAL A 52 18.00 -6.34 10.74
N ASN A 53 17.80 -5.81 11.95
CA ASN A 53 18.79 -5.87 13.01
C ASN A 53 19.08 -7.31 13.45
N ALA A 54 18.08 -8.18 13.51
CA ALA A 54 18.27 -9.59 13.84
C ALA A 54 19.14 -10.31 12.81
N PHE A 55 18.96 -10.05 11.51
CA PHE A 55 19.84 -10.57 10.47
C PHE A 55 21.26 -10.00 10.58
N ARG A 56 21.40 -8.67 10.69
CA ARG A 56 22.71 -7.99 10.80
C ARG A 56 23.50 -8.47 12.02
N ALA A 57 22.84 -8.71 13.15
CA ALA A 57 23.47 -9.24 14.37
C ALA A 57 24.08 -10.64 14.19
N ARG A 58 23.63 -11.40 13.18
CA ARG A 58 24.18 -12.71 12.80
C ARG A 58 25.26 -12.64 11.72
N GLY A 59 25.69 -11.43 11.33
CA GLY A 59 26.65 -11.24 10.25
C GLY A 59 26.07 -11.52 8.85
N ILE A 60 24.75 -11.50 8.72
CA ILE A 60 24.05 -11.66 7.42
C ILE A 60 23.96 -10.29 6.76
N LYS A 61 24.32 -10.23 5.47
CA LYS A 61 24.20 -8.99 4.70
C LYS A 61 22.73 -8.74 4.40
N VAL A 62 22.29 -7.49 4.55
CA VAL A 62 20.91 -7.08 4.23
C VAL A 62 20.97 -5.89 3.27
N THR A 63 20.16 -5.95 2.22
CA THR A 63 19.91 -4.79 1.33
C THR A 63 18.43 -4.49 1.32
N LEU A 64 18.08 -3.26 1.67
CA LEU A 64 16.74 -2.72 1.55
C LEU A 64 16.55 -2.02 0.20
N ALA A 65 15.33 -2.02 -0.33
CA ALA A 65 15.03 -1.36 -1.59
C ALA A 65 15.39 0.13 -1.59
N ASP A 66 15.16 0.83 -0.48
CA ASP A 66 15.44 2.27 -0.34
C ASP A 66 16.95 2.57 -0.10
N GLU A 67 17.76 1.55 0.22
CA GLU A 67 19.21 1.67 0.42
C GLU A 67 20.00 1.28 -0.85
N SER A 68 19.34 0.81 -1.91
CA SER A 68 19.99 0.27 -3.10
C SER A 68 20.09 1.29 -4.22
N ASP A 69 21.28 1.38 -4.84
CA ASP A 69 21.49 2.16 -6.07
C ASP A 69 20.78 1.55 -7.30
N ILE A 70 20.34 0.28 -7.20
CA ILE A 70 19.61 -0.43 -8.24
C ILE A 70 18.13 -0.49 -7.83
N PRO A 71 17.17 -0.22 -8.73
CA PRO A 71 15.75 -0.32 -8.41
C PRO A 71 15.38 -1.78 -8.06
N LEU A 72 15.18 -2.06 -6.78
CA LEU A 72 14.77 -3.38 -6.29
C LEU A 72 13.26 -3.51 -6.12
N HIS A 73 12.51 -2.41 -6.18
CA HIS A 73 11.07 -2.40 -6.01
C HIS A 73 10.43 -1.37 -6.93
N ALA A 74 9.27 -1.73 -7.49
CA ALA A 74 8.41 -0.82 -8.24
C ALA A 74 7.05 -0.75 -7.56
N SER A 75 6.46 0.45 -7.51
CA SER A 75 5.09 0.64 -7.03
C SER A 75 4.12 -0.14 -7.92
N GLY A 76 3.11 -0.75 -7.31
CA GLY A 76 1.96 -1.29 -8.05
C GLY A 76 0.91 -0.24 -8.43
N HIS A 77 1.07 1.00 -7.97
CA HIS A 77 0.19 2.13 -8.27
C HIS A 77 0.86 3.14 -9.21
N PRO A 78 0.10 3.71 -10.16
CA PRO A 78 0.63 4.67 -11.12
C PRO A 78 1.03 5.98 -10.45
N CYS A 79 2.13 6.54 -10.91
CA CYS A 79 2.56 7.89 -10.59
C CYS A 79 1.80 8.93 -11.44
N GLU A 80 2.06 10.21 -11.19
CA GLU A 80 1.38 11.34 -11.84
C GLU A 80 1.41 11.26 -13.38
N GLU A 81 2.57 10.96 -13.98
CA GLU A 81 2.69 10.92 -15.44
C GLU A 81 1.89 9.76 -16.06
N GLU A 82 1.85 8.62 -15.41
CA GLU A 82 1.05 7.46 -15.84
C GLU A 82 -0.46 7.78 -15.75
N LEU A 83 -0.88 8.47 -14.69
CA LEU A 83 -2.26 8.96 -14.56
C LEU A 83 -2.61 10.01 -15.62
N ARG A 84 -1.70 10.95 -15.91
CA ARG A 84 -1.87 11.96 -16.97
C ARG A 84 -2.04 11.28 -18.33
N GLN A 85 -1.19 10.30 -18.63
CA GLN A 85 -1.26 9.52 -19.85
C GLN A 85 -2.60 8.76 -19.97
N MET A 86 -3.06 8.13 -18.87
CA MET A 86 -4.38 7.49 -18.82
C MET A 86 -5.51 8.48 -19.18
N TYR A 87 -5.51 9.71 -18.63
CA TYR A 87 -6.52 10.71 -18.95
C TYR A 87 -6.45 11.20 -20.40
N GLN A 88 -5.25 11.36 -20.95
CA GLN A 88 -5.06 11.73 -22.36
C GLN A 88 -5.59 10.66 -23.33
N TRP A 89 -5.48 9.38 -22.97
CA TRP A 89 -6.00 8.29 -23.78
C TRP A 89 -7.52 8.15 -23.67
N THR A 90 -8.04 8.18 -22.45
CA THR A 90 -9.46 7.90 -22.18
C THR A 90 -10.37 9.10 -22.46
N LYS A 91 -9.83 10.33 -22.36
CA LYS A 91 -10.53 11.61 -22.58
C LYS A 91 -11.94 11.64 -21.97
N PRO A 92 -12.09 11.34 -20.66
CA PRO A 92 -13.39 11.23 -20.06
C PRO A 92 -14.06 12.60 -19.97
N ARG A 93 -15.39 12.61 -19.95
CA ARG A 93 -16.18 13.84 -19.71
C ARG A 93 -16.25 14.21 -18.23
N LEU A 94 -16.02 13.24 -17.35
CA LEU A 94 -16.13 13.33 -15.90
C LEU A 94 -15.11 12.38 -15.26
N ALA A 95 -14.36 12.85 -14.27
CA ALA A 95 -13.48 12.03 -13.45
C ALA A 95 -13.95 11.97 -12.00
N ILE A 96 -14.01 10.76 -11.45
CA ILE A 96 -14.28 10.49 -10.03
C ILE A 96 -13.08 9.70 -9.48
N PRO A 97 -12.11 10.37 -8.83
CA PRO A 97 -10.97 9.68 -8.23
C PRO A 97 -11.40 8.73 -7.11
N VAL A 98 -10.77 7.55 -7.07
CA VAL A 98 -10.98 6.53 -6.04
C VAL A 98 -9.64 5.96 -5.55
N HIS A 99 -9.69 5.14 -4.49
CA HIS A 99 -8.54 4.38 -3.97
C HIS A 99 -7.41 5.25 -3.39
N GLY A 100 -7.75 6.12 -2.44
CA GLY A 100 -6.77 6.82 -1.60
C GLY A 100 -7.43 7.77 -0.61
N GLU A 101 -6.63 8.29 0.33
CA GLU A 101 -7.06 9.37 1.23
C GLU A 101 -7.53 10.63 0.48
N ALA A 102 -8.27 11.50 1.16
CA ALA A 102 -8.83 12.73 0.59
C ALA A 102 -7.78 13.61 -0.13
N LYS A 103 -6.53 13.65 0.35
CA LYS A 103 -5.44 14.37 -0.32
C LYS A 103 -5.10 13.79 -1.69
N HIS A 104 -5.06 12.46 -1.81
CA HIS A 104 -4.79 11.77 -3.07
C HIS A 104 -5.95 11.96 -4.05
N MET A 105 -7.20 11.91 -3.57
CA MET A 105 -8.37 12.13 -4.43
C MET A 105 -8.39 13.55 -5.01
N ARG A 106 -8.07 14.55 -4.20
CA ARG A 106 -7.95 15.95 -4.67
C ARG A 106 -6.81 16.11 -5.67
N ALA A 107 -5.64 15.52 -5.41
CA ALA A 107 -4.51 15.59 -6.32
C ALA A 107 -4.84 14.95 -7.68
N ASN A 108 -5.45 13.77 -7.67
CA ASN A 108 -5.85 13.09 -8.90
C ASN A 108 -6.96 13.86 -9.67
N ALA A 109 -7.92 14.47 -8.95
CA ALA A 109 -8.88 15.38 -9.59
C ALA A 109 -8.19 16.59 -10.26
N SER A 110 -7.24 17.24 -9.58
CA SER A 110 -6.47 18.34 -10.18
C SER A 110 -5.80 17.90 -11.48
N LEU A 111 -5.12 16.75 -11.43
CA LEU A 111 -4.43 16.16 -12.58
C LEU A 111 -5.39 15.85 -13.74
N ALA A 112 -6.58 15.33 -13.45
CA ALA A 112 -7.60 15.09 -14.46
C ALA A 112 -8.04 16.41 -15.13
N GLY A 113 -8.24 17.47 -14.34
CA GLY A 113 -8.58 18.80 -14.86
C GLY A 113 -7.48 19.38 -15.74
N GLU A 114 -6.21 19.29 -15.31
CA GLU A 114 -5.04 19.69 -16.09
C GLU A 114 -4.91 18.89 -17.40
N ALA A 115 -5.30 17.62 -17.40
CA ALA A 115 -5.35 16.77 -18.59
C ALA A 115 -6.56 17.07 -19.51
N GLY A 116 -7.39 18.06 -19.17
CA GLY A 116 -8.51 18.53 -20.01
C GLY A 116 -9.85 17.82 -19.76
N VAL A 117 -9.99 17.07 -18.66
CA VAL A 117 -11.29 16.52 -18.26
C VAL A 117 -12.21 17.70 -17.86
N PRO A 118 -13.46 17.79 -18.37
CA PRO A 118 -14.33 18.94 -18.08
C PRO A 118 -14.89 19.00 -16.65
N HIS A 119 -15.11 17.83 -16.02
CA HIS A 119 -15.71 17.74 -14.69
C HIS A 119 -14.91 16.79 -13.79
N GLN A 120 -14.73 17.18 -12.53
CA GLN A 120 -14.11 16.35 -11.50
C GLN A 120 -14.96 16.36 -10.25
N LEU A 121 -15.30 15.18 -9.75
CA LEU A 121 -16.09 15.04 -8.53
C LEU A 121 -15.27 14.28 -7.49
N VAL A 122 -15.06 14.93 -6.35
CA VAL A 122 -14.35 14.35 -5.20
C VAL A 122 -15.33 14.23 -4.05
N GLY A 123 -15.69 12.98 -3.73
CA GLY A 123 -16.59 12.66 -2.63
C GLY A 123 -15.95 11.74 -1.59
N GLN A 124 -16.78 11.27 -0.68
CA GLN A 124 -16.45 10.33 0.39
C GLN A 124 -17.37 9.12 0.32
N ASN A 125 -17.08 8.08 1.11
CA ASN A 125 -17.98 6.94 1.24
C ASN A 125 -19.37 7.42 1.71
N GLY A 126 -20.41 7.01 0.99
CA GLY A 126 -21.80 7.41 1.26
C GLY A 126 -22.32 8.53 0.39
N ASP A 127 -21.45 9.22 -0.36
CA ASP A 127 -21.88 10.21 -1.35
C ASP A 127 -22.45 9.52 -2.61
N LEU A 128 -23.52 10.07 -3.16
CA LEU A 128 -24.12 9.63 -4.43
C LEU A 128 -23.67 10.56 -5.57
N PHE A 129 -23.15 9.99 -6.64
CA PHE A 129 -22.66 10.74 -7.80
C PHE A 129 -23.66 10.68 -8.95
N ASP A 130 -24.21 11.82 -9.34
CA ASP A 130 -25.01 11.96 -10.55
C ASP A 130 -24.07 12.24 -11.73
N LEU A 131 -23.89 11.23 -12.59
CA LEU A 131 -22.99 11.27 -13.73
C LEU A 131 -23.52 12.12 -14.90
N VAL A 132 -24.84 12.37 -14.95
CA VAL A 132 -25.47 13.14 -16.03
C VAL A 132 -25.43 14.63 -15.69
N ALA A 133 -25.79 14.96 -14.45
CA ALA A 133 -25.78 16.34 -13.97
C ALA A 133 -24.40 16.78 -13.45
N SER A 134 -23.42 15.87 -13.37
CA SER A 134 -22.09 16.11 -12.80
C SER A 134 -22.17 16.73 -11.40
N ARG A 135 -23.00 16.17 -10.51
CA ARG A 135 -23.17 16.63 -9.13
C ARG A 135 -22.97 15.51 -8.12
N ILE A 136 -22.81 15.89 -6.86
CA ILE A 136 -22.71 14.96 -5.73
C ILE A 136 -23.81 15.29 -4.73
N ASP A 137 -24.61 14.29 -4.39
CA ASP A 137 -25.57 14.33 -3.29
C ASP A 137 -24.88 13.71 -2.06
N LYS A 138 -24.45 14.55 -1.11
CA LYS A 138 -23.53 14.16 -0.02
C LYS A 138 -24.22 13.40 1.10
N GLY A 139 -23.59 12.31 1.56
CA GLY A 139 -24.04 11.54 2.72
C GLY A 139 -25.41 10.88 2.54
N GLU A 140 -25.85 10.67 1.30
CA GLU A 140 -27.15 10.09 0.98
C GLU A 140 -27.25 8.63 1.42
N VAL A 141 -26.13 7.91 1.37
CA VAL A 141 -26.06 6.50 1.78
C VAL A 141 -25.36 6.39 3.12
N VAL A 142 -26.02 5.72 4.07
CA VAL A 142 -25.44 5.40 5.38
C VAL A 142 -24.24 4.47 5.17
N THR A 143 -23.06 4.95 5.57
CA THR A 143 -21.82 4.18 5.56
C THR A 143 -21.12 4.26 6.90
N GLY A 144 -20.14 3.37 7.10
CA GLY A 144 -19.38 3.29 8.34
C GLY A 144 -18.42 2.11 8.31
N ARG A 145 -17.59 2.01 9.34
CA ARG A 145 -16.69 0.87 9.53
C ARG A 145 -17.24 -0.04 10.60
N LEU A 146 -17.21 -1.33 10.32
CA LEU A 146 -17.42 -2.38 11.31
C LEU A 146 -16.09 -3.10 11.50
N TRP A 147 -15.71 -3.40 12.74
CA TRP A 147 -14.60 -4.30 13.03
C TRP A 147 -15.16 -5.66 13.45
N TYR A 148 -14.43 -6.72 13.11
CA TYR A 148 -14.77 -8.07 13.52
C TYR A 148 -14.12 -8.34 14.87
N ASP A 149 -14.94 -8.50 15.91
CA ASP A 149 -14.49 -8.92 17.23
C ASP A 149 -14.40 -10.44 17.28
N GLU A 150 -13.18 -10.98 17.38
CA GLU A 150 -12.93 -12.42 17.43
C GLU A 150 -13.53 -13.09 18.67
N GLY A 151 -13.61 -12.38 19.80
CA GLY A 151 -14.12 -12.93 21.06
C GLY A 151 -15.63 -13.16 20.99
N SER A 152 -16.38 -12.15 20.52
CA SER A 152 -17.83 -12.27 20.34
C SER A 152 -18.25 -12.85 18.98
N ARG A 153 -17.32 -13.01 18.03
CA ARG A 153 -17.53 -13.43 16.63
C ARG A 153 -18.59 -12.59 15.92
N LYS A 154 -18.60 -11.28 16.17
CA LYS A 154 -19.58 -10.32 15.64
C LYS A 154 -18.90 -9.12 15.01
N LEU A 155 -19.61 -8.53 14.05
CA LEU A 155 -19.27 -7.20 13.53
C LEU A 155 -19.83 -6.14 14.48
N VAL A 156 -18.95 -5.25 14.93
CA VAL A 156 -19.29 -4.17 15.85
C VAL A 156 -18.90 -2.84 15.20
N PRO A 157 -19.65 -1.74 15.40
CA PRO A 157 -19.24 -0.43 14.90
C PRO A 157 -17.88 0.00 15.46
N VAL A 158 -17.01 0.51 14.58
CA VAL A 158 -15.78 1.19 14.98
C VAL A 158 -16.16 2.57 15.50
N ARG A 159 -15.85 2.86 16.76
CA ARG A 159 -16.03 4.20 17.35
C ARG A 159 -15.03 5.19 16.81
#